data_AF-A0AAD3HIH6-F1
#
_entry.id   AF-A0AAD3HIH6-F1
#
_cell.length_a   1.000
_cell.length_b   1.000
_cell.length_c   1.000
_cell.angle_alpha   90.00
_cell.angle_beta   90.00
_cell.angle_gamma   90.00
#
_symmetry.space_group_name_H-M   'P 1'
#
loop_
_entity.id
_entity.type
_entity.pdbx_description
1 polymer ?
#
loop_
_entity_poly.entity_id
_entity_poly.type
_entity_poly.pdbx_seq_one_letter_code
_entity_poly.pdbx_strand_id
1 'polypeptide(L)'
;MALTRLYLLASLLATAISFRAAHATIPEGSAQELADDDFVVAISTASSRLVLAQGTRAYRAGIRTFIMNSNETEIPFLNKVYAKYRETYEYFPDEEDPDPKRWHAKNPGDFRAAMAPFAAHRHFGNTYKWMLYGDDDTLFFMRGVQQLLSNFDPELPLALSDNLWYETGHPRLESFRCLPCGFNTSNMPAAQTDTGYTPRAACPYCTRKDACPPSKPSCAITGAHGGAGMIFSVGLMRQLDLSYDAALACMNDLRHCSGGDCLVSQCLWRAGYGFTDPGFSLQYTQPYDHVLFDNMEARWFLKSPIESITMGNCGPLCRNVIQHAVSYHVRGKSFPSFAKAAAFMYGLTESYGAAIEFLALQADRGSRGVAAAVGGEEEGGEGGAGGGTNGDGLWEAEEEEGKGTDL
;
A
#
# COMPACT_ATOMS: atom_id res chain seq x y z
N MET A 1 -25.93 -0.33 -50.89
CA MET A 1 -25.26 0.37 -49.76
C MET A 1 -26.04 0.29 -48.43
N ALA A 2 -26.85 -0.76 -48.21
CA ALA A 2 -27.60 -0.95 -46.96
C ALA A 2 -27.01 -2.04 -46.03
N LEU A 3 -26.10 -2.89 -46.54
CA LEU A 3 -25.49 -3.98 -45.76
C LEU A 3 -24.26 -3.57 -44.94
N THR A 4 -23.64 -2.43 -45.22
CA THR A 4 -22.41 -2.00 -44.53
C THR A 4 -22.68 -1.29 -43.19
N ARG A 5 -23.90 -0.82 -42.94
CA ARG A 5 -24.28 -0.18 -41.67
C ARG A 5 -24.72 -1.15 -40.58
N LEU A 6 -25.09 -2.39 -40.92
CA LEU A 6 -25.43 -3.41 -39.92
C LEU A 6 -24.20 -4.02 -39.21
N TYR A 7 -23.04 -4.02 -39.88
CA TYR A 7 -21.80 -4.56 -39.30
C TYR A 7 -21.12 -3.63 -38.28
N LEU A 8 -21.32 -2.31 -38.37
CA LEU A 8 -20.76 -1.37 -37.38
C LEU A 8 -21.54 -1.35 -36.06
N LEU A 9 -22.86 -1.56 -36.09
CA LEU A 9 -23.68 -1.64 -34.86
C LEU A 9 -23.48 -2.97 -34.11
N ALA A 10 -23.24 -4.08 -34.82
CA ALA A 10 -22.90 -5.36 -34.18
C ALA A 10 -21.51 -5.35 -33.53
N SER A 11 -20.56 -4.54 -34.04
CA SER A 11 -19.22 -4.42 -33.45
C SER A 11 -19.19 -3.57 -32.16
N LEU A 12 -20.08 -2.57 -32.07
CA LEU A 12 -20.23 -1.74 -30.86
C LEU A 12 -21.06 -2.43 -29.75
N LEU A 13 -21.94 -3.38 -30.10
CA LEU A 13 -22.67 -4.20 -29.13
C LEU A 13 -21.87 -5.44 -28.67
N ALA A 14 -20.89 -5.91 -29.43
CA ALA A 14 -20.02 -7.04 -29.05
C ALA A 14 -18.89 -6.65 -28.07
N THR A 15 -18.60 -5.35 -27.89
CA THR A 15 -17.64 -4.85 -26.89
C THR A 15 -18.29 -4.49 -25.54
N ALA A 16 -19.61 -4.62 -25.43
CA ALA A 16 -20.34 -4.53 -24.16
C ALA A 16 -20.53 -5.91 -23.48
N ILE A 17 -19.76 -6.92 -23.87
CA ILE A 17 -19.61 -8.16 -23.09
C ILE A 17 -18.74 -7.84 -21.89
N SER A 18 -19.40 -7.24 -20.90
CA SER A 18 -19.22 -7.45 -19.46
C SER A 18 -17.92 -8.17 -19.09
N PHE A 19 -16.83 -7.41 -18.98
CA PHE A 19 -15.79 -7.68 -17.99
C PHE A 19 -16.41 -7.52 -16.59
N ARG A 20 -17.36 -8.38 -16.23
CA ARG A 20 -17.50 -8.79 -14.84
C ARG A 20 -16.29 -9.67 -14.60
N ALA A 21 -15.17 -9.05 -14.26
CA ALA A 21 -14.11 -9.74 -13.55
C ALA A 21 -14.83 -10.53 -12.45
N ALA A 22 -14.66 -11.85 -12.47
CA ALA A 22 -15.18 -12.72 -11.45
C ALA A 22 -14.52 -12.32 -10.14
N HIS A 23 -15.09 -11.34 -9.45
CA HIS A 23 -14.80 -11.10 -8.05
C HIS A 23 -15.16 -12.40 -7.37
N ALA A 24 -14.14 -13.18 -7.02
CA ALA A 24 -14.29 -14.29 -6.13
C ALA A 24 -15.02 -13.75 -4.91
N THR A 25 -16.27 -14.15 -4.74
CA THR A 25 -17.05 -13.86 -3.55
C THR A 25 -16.33 -14.58 -2.41
N ILE A 26 -15.44 -13.84 -1.74
CA ILE A 26 -14.96 -14.21 -0.41
C ILE A 26 -16.24 -14.47 0.39
N PRO A 27 -16.39 -15.62 1.06
CA PRO A 27 -17.57 -15.90 1.87
C PRO A 27 -17.83 -14.65 2.72
N GLU A 28 -19.05 -14.10 2.62
CA GLU A 28 -19.48 -12.85 3.26
C GLU A 28 -19.43 -13.00 4.79
N GLY A 29 -18.22 -13.07 5.37
CA GLY A 29 -17.99 -12.54 6.69
C GLY A 29 -18.31 -11.06 6.59
N SER A 30 -19.16 -10.56 7.49
CA SER A 30 -19.47 -9.13 7.54
C SER A 30 -18.16 -8.36 7.60
N ALA A 31 -17.83 -7.63 6.53
CA ALA A 31 -16.62 -6.83 6.45
C ALA A 31 -16.51 -5.98 7.73
N GLN A 32 -15.39 -6.08 8.43
CA GLN A 32 -15.22 -5.36 9.68
C GLN A 32 -15.12 -3.86 9.40
N GLU A 33 -15.93 -3.05 10.07
CA GLU A 33 -15.73 -1.60 10.14
C GLU A 33 -14.52 -1.31 11.04
N LEU A 34 -13.51 -0.65 10.50
CA LEU A 34 -12.26 -0.32 11.20
C LEU A 34 -12.19 1.18 11.48
N ALA A 35 -12.05 1.54 12.76
CA ALA A 35 -11.92 2.93 13.20
C ALA A 35 -10.45 3.33 13.39
N ASP A 36 -10.14 4.63 13.45
CA ASP A 36 -8.77 5.12 13.65
C ASP A 36 -8.10 4.54 14.92
N ASP A 37 -8.86 4.31 15.98
CA ASP A 37 -8.35 3.74 17.24
C ASP A 37 -7.94 2.25 17.10
N ASP A 38 -8.40 1.56 16.05
CA ASP A 38 -7.95 0.20 15.72
C ASP A 38 -6.53 0.18 15.16
N PHE A 39 -5.96 1.35 14.86
CA PHE A 39 -4.63 1.50 14.28
C PHE A 39 -3.63 2.13 15.25
N VAL A 40 -2.38 1.70 15.12
CA VAL A 40 -1.21 2.44 15.59
C VAL A 40 -0.19 2.54 14.46
N VAL A 41 0.63 3.59 14.49
CA VAL A 41 1.74 3.77 13.54
C VAL A 41 3.06 3.63 14.29
N ALA A 42 4.00 2.88 13.71
CA ALA A 42 5.38 2.77 14.20
C ALA A 42 6.34 3.26 13.12
N ILE A 43 7.12 4.31 13.43
CA ILE A 43 8.15 4.84 12.53
C ILE A 43 9.42 5.18 13.32
N SER A 44 10.52 5.37 12.60
CA SER A 44 11.79 5.84 13.14
C SER A 44 12.25 7.08 12.37
N THR A 45 12.84 8.04 13.08
CA THR A 45 13.43 9.25 12.52
C THR A 45 14.76 9.56 13.21
N ALA A 46 15.49 10.53 12.67
CA ALA A 46 16.59 11.21 13.36
C ALA A 46 16.26 12.71 13.48
N SER A 47 16.99 13.47 14.31
CA SER A 47 16.82 14.92 14.44
C SER A 47 16.86 15.64 13.09
N SER A 48 17.79 15.26 12.20
CA SER A 48 17.93 15.83 10.86
C SER A 48 16.77 15.50 9.91
N ARG A 49 16.00 14.45 10.21
CA ARG A 49 14.88 13.95 9.40
C ARG A 49 13.51 14.20 10.03
N LEU A 50 13.45 14.80 11.22
CA LEU A 50 12.22 14.95 12.00
C LEU A 50 11.07 15.59 11.20
N VAL A 51 11.38 16.48 10.25
CA VAL A 51 10.38 17.09 9.36
C VAL A 51 9.63 16.07 8.47
N LEU A 52 10.25 14.95 8.09
CA LEU A 52 9.59 13.86 7.36
C LEU A 52 8.54 13.17 8.23
N ALA A 53 8.94 12.79 9.45
CA ALA A 53 8.03 12.24 10.44
C ALA A 53 6.88 13.19 10.79
N GLN A 54 7.10 14.51 10.69
CA GLN A 54 6.01 15.49 10.83
C GLN A 54 5.14 15.56 9.57
N GLY A 55 5.72 15.43 8.38
CA GLY A 55 5.00 15.38 7.10
C GLY A 55 4.04 14.19 6.99
N THR A 56 4.37 13.04 7.61
CA THR A 56 3.46 11.87 7.66
C THR A 56 2.16 12.14 8.42
N ARG A 57 2.08 13.19 9.27
CA ARG A 57 0.87 13.52 10.04
C ARG A 57 -0.38 13.66 9.18
N ALA A 58 -0.23 14.04 7.92
CA ALA A 58 -1.34 14.18 6.99
C ALA A 58 -2.19 12.91 6.90
N TYR A 59 -1.57 11.72 6.78
CA TYR A 59 -2.31 10.47 6.61
C TYR A 59 -2.71 9.83 7.94
N ARG A 60 -1.97 10.11 9.02
CA ARG A 60 -2.17 9.51 10.34
C ARG A 60 -2.85 10.46 11.34
N ALA A 61 -3.53 11.49 10.85
CA ALA A 61 -4.33 12.37 11.69
C ALA A 61 -5.33 11.53 12.50
N GLY A 62 -5.36 11.71 13.82
CA GLY A 62 -6.22 10.92 14.71
C GLY A 62 -5.66 9.55 15.13
N ILE A 63 -4.63 9.03 14.47
CA ILE A 63 -4.04 7.71 14.77
C ILE A 63 -2.88 7.86 15.76
N ARG A 64 -2.85 6.99 16.77
CA ARG A 64 -1.75 6.94 17.75
C ARG A 64 -0.45 6.53 17.07
N THR A 65 0.61 7.28 17.31
CA THR A 65 1.88 7.09 16.61
C THR A 65 3.03 6.98 17.61
N PHE A 66 3.87 5.97 17.43
CA PHE A 66 5.12 5.80 18.15
C PHE A 66 6.30 6.09 17.22
N ILE A 67 7.20 6.95 17.67
CA ILE A 67 8.32 7.46 16.88
C ILE A 67 9.62 7.24 17.64
N MET A 68 10.50 6.37 17.14
CA MET A 68 11.86 6.27 17.68
C MET A 68 12.74 7.38 17.12
N ASN A 69 13.49 8.05 17.98
CA ASN A 69 14.40 9.14 17.61
C ASN A 69 15.83 8.83 18.09
N SER A 70 16.83 9.28 17.32
CA SER A 70 18.26 9.13 17.62
C SER A 70 18.80 10.12 18.67
N ASN A 71 18.02 11.11 19.11
CA ASN A 71 18.49 12.13 20.05
C ASN A 71 17.71 12.11 21.37
N GLU A 72 18.34 11.56 22.42
CA GLU A 72 17.76 11.45 23.76
C GLU A 72 17.34 12.80 24.34
N THR A 73 18.13 13.85 24.09
CA THR A 73 17.90 15.18 24.68
C THR A 73 16.66 15.87 24.14
N GLU A 74 16.19 15.49 22.95
CA GLU A 74 14.99 16.06 22.33
C GLU A 74 13.69 15.43 22.86
N ILE A 75 13.73 14.19 23.37
CA ILE A 75 12.54 13.41 23.70
C ILE A 75 11.57 14.13 24.65
N PRO A 76 12.01 14.74 25.77
CA PRO A 76 11.07 15.44 26.67
C PRO A 76 10.36 16.61 25.98
N PHE A 77 11.08 17.33 25.12
CA PHE A 77 10.51 18.45 24.36
C PHE A 77 9.54 17.95 23.28
N LEU A 78 9.93 16.93 22.50
CA LEU A 78 9.07 16.35 21.46
C LEU A 78 7.76 15.81 22.04
N ASN A 79 7.83 15.05 23.13
CA ASN A 79 6.63 14.56 23.82
C ASN A 79 5.77 15.70 24.38
N LYS A 80 6.37 16.76 24.91
CA LYS A 80 5.61 17.94 25.38
C LYS A 80 4.89 18.67 24.25
N VAL A 81 5.56 18.88 23.11
CA VAL A 81 5.02 19.70 22.01
C VAL A 81 4.06 18.92 21.12
N TYR A 82 4.32 17.63 20.91
CA TYR A 82 3.63 16.82 19.91
C TYR A 82 2.67 15.78 20.46
N ALA A 83 2.55 15.60 21.78
CA ALA A 83 1.52 14.74 22.38
C ALA A 83 0.09 15.10 21.94
N LYS A 84 -0.18 16.37 21.62
CA LYS A 84 -1.48 16.82 21.08
C LYS A 84 -1.87 16.16 19.74
N TYR A 85 -0.89 15.60 19.01
CA TYR A 85 -1.10 14.85 17.77
C TYR A 85 -1.17 13.33 18.00
N ARG A 86 -1.33 12.90 19.26
CA ARG A 86 -1.29 11.47 19.68
C ARG A 86 0.04 10.79 19.32
N GLU A 87 1.14 11.55 19.38
CA GLU A 87 2.50 11.07 19.14
C GLU A 87 3.24 10.82 20.44
N THR A 88 3.90 9.67 20.53
CA THR A 88 4.88 9.34 21.56
C THR A 88 6.24 9.17 20.91
N TYR A 89 7.25 9.84 21.47
CA TYR A 89 8.65 9.73 21.07
C TYR A 89 9.43 8.95 22.13
N GLU A 90 10.25 7.99 21.69
CA GLU A 90 11.25 7.31 22.52
C GLU A 90 12.63 7.40 21.89
N TYR A 91 13.66 7.38 22.73
CA TYR A 91 15.05 7.37 22.30
C TYR A 91 15.52 5.96 21.96
N PHE A 92 16.29 5.85 20.88
CA PHE A 92 17.11 4.67 20.62
C PHE A 92 18.35 5.05 19.80
N PRO A 93 19.55 4.65 20.26
CA PRO A 93 20.81 5.09 19.66
C PRO A 93 20.94 4.62 18.20
N ASP A 94 21.65 5.42 17.39
CA ASP A 94 22.23 4.91 16.15
C ASP A 94 23.39 3.96 16.47
N GLU A 95 23.75 3.09 15.52
CA GLU A 95 24.99 2.32 15.63
C GLU A 95 26.19 3.26 15.51
N GLU A 96 27.09 3.23 16.49
CA GLU A 96 28.25 4.12 16.56
C GLU A 96 29.59 3.41 16.24
N ASP A 97 29.57 2.13 15.83
CA ASP A 97 30.81 1.41 15.50
C ASP A 97 31.50 2.09 14.30
N PRO A 98 32.79 2.45 14.40
CA PRO A 98 33.49 3.12 13.32
C PRO A 98 33.73 2.24 12.08
N ASP A 99 33.60 0.91 12.19
CA ASP A 99 33.69 -0.02 11.07
C ASP A 99 32.28 -0.43 10.60
N PRO A 100 31.81 0.09 9.44
CA PRO A 100 30.50 -0.27 8.90
C PRO A 100 30.32 -1.77 8.61
N LYS A 101 31.42 -2.54 8.53
CA LYS A 101 31.34 -4.00 8.40
C LYS A 101 30.84 -4.66 9.68
N ARG A 102 30.90 -3.99 10.82
CA ARG A 102 30.40 -4.50 12.10
C ARG A 102 28.94 -4.14 12.35
N TRP A 103 28.39 -3.26 11.53
CA TRP A 103 27.01 -2.85 11.66
C TRP A 103 26.06 -4.00 11.37
N HIS A 104 24.94 -3.98 12.08
CA HIS A 104 23.88 -4.95 11.89
C HIS A 104 23.21 -4.74 10.53
N ALA A 105 23.10 -3.48 10.10
CA ALA A 105 22.56 -3.09 8.80
C ALA A 105 23.40 -2.02 8.08
N LYS A 106 22.98 -1.63 6.87
CA LYS A 106 23.79 -0.85 5.93
C LYS A 106 24.02 0.60 6.36
N ASN A 107 23.05 1.23 7.01
CA ASN A 107 23.09 2.66 7.34
C ASN A 107 22.90 2.89 8.84
N PRO A 108 23.42 4.02 9.38
CA PRO A 108 23.06 4.48 10.71
C PRO A 108 21.54 4.67 10.80
N GLY A 109 20.95 4.10 11.84
CA GLY A 109 19.51 4.19 12.11
C GLY A 109 18.68 3.04 11.56
N ASP A 110 19.25 2.15 10.74
CA ASP A 110 18.55 0.96 10.26
C ASP A 110 18.19 0.03 11.44
N PHE A 111 19.06 -0.10 12.45
CA PHE A 111 18.76 -0.83 13.68
C PHE A 111 17.59 -0.19 14.45
N ARG A 112 17.62 1.14 14.64
CA ARG A 112 16.51 1.87 15.28
C ARG A 112 15.20 1.67 14.51
N ALA A 113 15.24 1.79 13.18
CA ALA A 113 14.07 1.57 12.34
C ALA A 113 13.49 0.17 12.56
N ALA A 114 14.36 -0.86 12.58
CA ALA A 114 13.93 -2.22 12.84
C ALA A 114 13.28 -2.42 14.21
N MET A 115 13.74 -1.71 15.25
CA MET A 115 13.18 -1.80 16.60
C MET A 115 11.85 -1.06 16.80
N ALA A 116 11.48 -0.13 15.91
CA ALA A 116 10.27 0.70 15.99
C ALA A 116 8.97 -0.08 16.24
N PRO A 117 8.63 -1.13 15.47
CA PRO A 117 7.38 -1.86 15.68
C PRO A 117 7.34 -2.57 17.04
N PHE A 118 8.46 -3.12 17.49
CA PHE A 118 8.53 -3.84 18.77
C PHE A 118 8.44 -2.89 19.97
N ALA A 119 9.10 -1.73 19.88
CA ALA A 119 9.00 -0.67 20.87
C ALA A 119 7.57 -0.10 20.93
N ALA A 120 6.95 0.12 19.77
CA ALA A 120 5.56 0.56 19.67
C ALA A 120 4.59 -0.44 20.32
N HIS A 121 4.77 -1.75 20.09
CA HIS A 121 3.92 -2.75 20.75
C HIS A 121 4.15 -2.80 22.26
N ARG A 122 5.41 -2.69 22.73
CA ARG A 122 5.72 -2.57 24.16
C ARG A 122 4.99 -1.37 24.80
N HIS A 123 4.90 -0.26 24.07
CA HIS A 123 4.23 0.96 24.53
C HIS A 123 2.70 0.86 24.53
N PHE A 124 2.09 0.44 23.41
CA PHE A 124 0.63 0.42 23.25
C PHE A 124 -0.05 -0.87 23.74
N GLY A 125 0.69 -1.96 23.93
CA GLY A 125 0.16 -3.27 24.31
C GLY A 125 -0.88 -3.79 23.30
N ASN A 126 -2.00 -4.30 23.81
CA ASN A 126 -3.08 -4.89 23.01
C ASN A 126 -4.21 -3.90 22.66
N THR A 127 -3.95 -2.59 22.74
CA THR A 127 -4.99 -1.56 22.60
C THR A 127 -5.30 -1.21 21.14
N TYR A 128 -4.83 -1.99 20.18
CA TYR A 128 -4.99 -1.77 18.74
C TYR A 128 -5.22 -3.12 18.04
N LYS A 129 -5.69 -3.10 16.79
CA LYS A 129 -5.83 -4.29 15.94
C LYS A 129 -4.69 -4.41 14.92
N TRP A 130 -4.29 -3.28 14.34
CA TRP A 130 -3.29 -3.21 13.28
C TRP A 130 -2.21 -2.16 13.56
N MET A 131 -0.96 -2.53 13.30
CA MET A 131 0.19 -1.64 13.34
C MET A 131 0.67 -1.38 11.91
N LEU A 132 0.75 -0.09 11.54
CA LEU A 132 1.34 0.37 10.29
C LEU A 132 2.81 0.70 10.54
N TYR A 133 3.71 -0.06 9.95
CA TYR A 133 5.16 0.11 10.11
C TYR A 133 5.80 0.56 8.79
N GLY A 134 6.57 1.65 8.83
CA GLY A 134 7.30 2.14 7.66
C GLY A 134 8.42 3.12 8.03
N ASP A 135 9.10 3.64 7.03
CA ASP A 135 10.07 4.71 7.18
C ASP A 135 9.38 6.05 7.49
N ASP A 136 10.12 7.06 7.97
CA ASP A 136 9.59 8.42 8.19
C ASP A 136 9.13 9.14 6.91
N ASP A 137 9.36 8.56 5.73
CA ASP A 137 8.92 8.98 4.40
C ASP A 137 8.01 7.95 3.70
N THR A 138 7.43 7.02 4.46
CA THR A 138 6.35 6.13 4.01
C THR A 138 4.99 6.77 4.29
N LEU A 139 4.10 6.75 3.30
CA LEU A 139 2.69 7.13 3.47
C LEU A 139 1.80 5.90 3.41
N PHE A 140 0.76 5.87 4.25
CA PHE A 140 -0.31 4.87 4.15
C PHE A 140 -1.61 5.55 3.74
N PHE A 141 -2.26 5.01 2.72
CA PHE A 141 -3.55 5.48 2.25
C PHE A 141 -4.66 4.79 3.05
N MET A 142 -5.16 5.44 4.10
CA MET A 142 -6.04 4.80 5.09
C MET A 142 -7.30 4.16 4.50
N ARG A 143 -7.86 4.72 3.42
CA ARG A 143 -8.95 4.13 2.64
C ARG A 143 -8.60 2.72 2.14
N GLY A 144 -7.45 2.58 1.46
CA GLY A 144 -6.96 1.31 0.95
C GLY A 144 -6.55 0.35 2.06
N VAL A 145 -5.95 0.86 3.14
CA VAL A 145 -5.62 0.09 4.35
C VAL A 145 -6.88 -0.53 4.97
N GLN A 146 -7.93 0.26 5.21
CA GLN A 146 -9.18 -0.21 5.81
C GLN A 146 -9.87 -1.24 4.91
N GLN A 147 -9.93 -0.98 3.59
CA GLN A 147 -10.51 -1.91 2.63
C GLN A 147 -9.76 -3.24 2.56
N LEU A 148 -8.42 -3.21 2.62
CA LEU A 148 -7.61 -4.41 2.67
C LEU A 148 -7.91 -5.22 3.93
N LEU A 149 -7.86 -4.57 5.10
CA LEU A 149 -7.87 -5.23 6.40
C LEU A 149 -9.26 -5.66 6.88
N SER A 150 -10.34 -5.14 6.28
CA SER A 150 -11.71 -5.52 6.65
C SER A 150 -12.01 -7.01 6.46
N ASN A 151 -11.15 -7.73 5.73
CA ASN A 151 -11.27 -9.16 5.43
C ASN A 151 -10.27 -10.03 6.21
N PHE A 152 -9.45 -9.45 7.10
CA PHE A 152 -8.47 -10.19 7.89
C PHE A 152 -8.85 -10.17 9.37
N ASP A 153 -8.57 -11.29 10.05
CA ASP A 153 -8.69 -11.38 11.50
C ASP A 153 -7.41 -10.82 12.17
N PRO A 154 -7.49 -9.69 12.91
CA PRO A 154 -6.33 -9.10 13.58
C PRO A 154 -5.77 -9.96 14.73
N GLU A 155 -6.50 -10.97 15.18
CA GLU A 155 -6.06 -11.87 16.26
C GLU A 155 -5.11 -12.96 15.76
N LEU A 156 -5.02 -13.15 14.44
CA LEU A 156 -4.08 -14.07 13.80
C LEU A 156 -2.71 -13.39 13.64
N PRO A 157 -1.58 -14.13 13.73
CA PRO A 157 -0.24 -13.57 13.59
C PRO A 157 0.15 -13.33 12.12
N LEU A 158 -0.40 -12.25 11.59
CA LEU A 158 -0.25 -11.78 10.23
C LEU A 158 0.80 -10.65 10.12
N ALA A 159 1.74 -10.84 9.19
CA ALA A 159 2.58 -9.79 8.62
C ALA A 159 2.22 -9.62 7.13
N LEU A 160 1.79 -8.43 6.72
CA LEU A 160 1.24 -8.19 5.38
C LEU A 160 2.15 -7.27 4.56
N SER A 161 2.46 -7.71 3.33
CA SER A 161 3.03 -6.91 2.24
C SER A 161 3.04 -7.74 0.95
N ASP A 162 2.82 -7.12 -0.22
CA ASP A 162 3.10 -7.72 -1.54
C ASP A 162 4.37 -7.16 -2.21
N ASN A 163 5.03 -6.19 -1.58
CA ASN A 163 6.30 -5.63 -2.06
C ASN A 163 7.47 -6.32 -1.36
N LEU A 164 7.69 -7.56 -1.75
CA LEU A 164 8.69 -8.44 -1.14
C LEU A 164 9.96 -8.52 -2.00
N TRP A 165 11.10 -8.52 -1.32
CA TRP A 165 12.41 -8.80 -1.86
C TRP A 165 12.56 -10.30 -2.18
N TYR A 166 13.11 -10.57 -3.36
CA TYR A 166 13.64 -11.88 -3.73
C TYR A 166 14.90 -11.68 -4.55
N GLU A 167 15.98 -12.35 -4.14
CA GLU A 167 17.32 -12.15 -4.70
C GLU A 167 17.75 -10.68 -4.66
N THR A 168 17.79 -10.00 -5.81
CA THR A 168 18.33 -8.65 -5.97
C THR A 168 17.27 -7.59 -6.26
N GLY A 169 15.98 -7.92 -6.24
CA GLY A 169 14.92 -6.97 -6.60
C GLY A 169 13.63 -7.09 -5.79
N HIS A 170 12.78 -6.09 -5.97
CA HIS A 170 11.43 -5.97 -5.43
C HIS A 170 10.61 -4.99 -6.31
N PRO A 171 9.28 -5.10 -6.33
CA PRO A 171 8.51 -6.27 -5.87
C PRO A 171 8.87 -7.49 -6.72
N ARG A 172 8.92 -8.67 -6.10
CA ARG A 172 9.09 -9.94 -6.81
C ARG A 172 7.90 -10.80 -6.49
N LEU A 173 7.29 -11.45 -7.47
CA LEU A 173 6.16 -12.38 -7.26
C LEU A 173 6.62 -13.79 -6.88
N GLU A 174 7.89 -14.06 -7.14
CA GLU A 174 8.58 -15.33 -6.89
C GLU A 174 9.00 -15.50 -5.43
N SER A 175 8.97 -14.41 -4.65
CA SER A 175 9.32 -14.45 -3.23
C SER A 175 8.37 -15.42 -2.49
N PHE A 176 8.95 -16.24 -1.61
CA PHE A 176 8.22 -17.11 -0.69
C PHE A 176 7.32 -16.31 0.24
N ARG A 177 6.03 -16.63 0.21
CA ARG A 177 4.96 -15.96 0.97
C ARG A 177 3.75 -16.89 1.08
N CYS A 178 2.78 -16.54 1.90
CA CYS A 178 1.49 -17.21 1.85
C CYS A 178 0.42 -16.30 1.24
N LEU A 179 -0.70 -16.91 0.86
CA LEU A 179 -1.93 -16.21 0.49
C LEU A 179 -2.90 -16.22 1.67
N PRO A 180 -3.90 -15.31 1.67
CA PRO A 180 -4.91 -15.29 2.72
C PRO A 180 -5.68 -16.60 2.75
N CYS A 181 -6.22 -16.95 3.92
CA CYS A 181 -7.04 -18.14 4.05
C CYS A 181 -8.27 -18.04 3.12
N GLY A 182 -8.60 -19.12 2.43
CA GLY A 182 -9.71 -19.15 1.45
C GLY A 182 -9.40 -18.52 0.09
N PHE A 183 -8.18 -18.03 -0.15
CA PHE A 183 -7.80 -17.52 -1.46
C PHE A 183 -7.90 -18.61 -2.54
N ASN A 184 -8.67 -18.34 -3.60
CA ASN A 184 -8.86 -19.29 -4.69
C ASN A 184 -7.71 -19.24 -5.70
N THR A 185 -6.71 -20.09 -5.51
CA THR A 185 -5.55 -20.18 -6.42
C THR A 185 -5.91 -20.67 -7.83
N SER A 186 -7.07 -21.32 -8.03
CA SER A 186 -7.52 -21.74 -9.37
C SER A 186 -7.88 -20.56 -10.27
N ASN A 187 -8.08 -19.37 -9.71
CA ASN A 187 -8.33 -18.13 -10.46
C ASN A 187 -7.06 -17.34 -10.77
N MET A 188 -5.88 -17.79 -10.32
CA MET A 188 -4.63 -17.11 -10.63
C MET A 188 -4.30 -17.23 -12.13
N PRO A 189 -3.93 -16.14 -12.82
CA PRO A 189 -3.48 -16.21 -14.19
C PRO A 189 -2.24 -17.09 -14.35
N ALA A 190 -2.17 -17.87 -15.44
CA ALA A 190 -1.07 -18.82 -15.70
C ALA A 190 0.32 -18.16 -15.66
N ALA A 191 0.42 -16.90 -16.10
CA ALA A 191 1.67 -16.11 -16.05
C ALA A 191 2.28 -16.01 -14.63
N GLN A 192 1.47 -16.18 -13.58
CA GLN A 192 1.93 -16.15 -12.20
C GLN A 192 2.33 -17.53 -11.69
N THR A 193 1.77 -18.61 -12.25
CA THR A 193 2.09 -19.98 -11.86
C THR A 193 3.38 -20.49 -12.51
N ASP A 194 3.80 -19.89 -13.63
CA ASP A 194 4.99 -20.29 -14.38
C ASP A 194 6.32 -19.80 -13.79
N THR A 195 6.27 -19.07 -12.68
CA THR A 195 7.42 -18.48 -12.00
C THR A 195 8.27 -19.49 -11.19
N GLY A 196 7.94 -20.79 -11.25
CA GLY A 196 8.61 -21.86 -10.52
C GLY A 196 8.22 -21.96 -9.04
N TYR A 197 7.39 -21.04 -8.55
CA TYR A 197 6.81 -21.08 -7.22
C TYR A 197 5.41 -20.44 -7.23
N THR A 198 4.40 -21.19 -6.81
CA THR A 198 3.05 -20.65 -6.60
C THR A 198 2.79 -20.55 -5.10
N PRO A 199 2.56 -19.34 -4.55
CA PRO A 199 2.21 -19.19 -3.15
C PRO A 199 0.90 -19.91 -2.85
N ARG A 200 0.74 -20.37 -1.61
CA ARG A 200 -0.42 -21.15 -1.17
C ARG A 200 -1.15 -20.41 -0.08
N ALA A 201 -2.47 -20.57 -0.03
CA ALA A 201 -3.23 -20.15 1.14
C ALA A 201 -2.71 -20.90 2.37
N ALA A 202 -2.43 -20.17 3.46
CA ALA A 202 -2.01 -20.76 4.72
C ALA A 202 -3.02 -20.39 5.81
N CYS A 203 -3.60 -21.40 6.46
CA CYS A 203 -4.61 -21.23 7.51
C CYS A 203 -4.10 -21.84 8.82
N PRO A 204 -4.29 -21.17 9.98
CA PRO A 204 -4.94 -19.86 10.09
C PRO A 204 -4.06 -18.70 9.62
N TYR A 205 -2.74 -18.85 9.58
CA TYR A 205 -1.80 -17.79 9.18
C TYR A 205 -0.57 -18.36 8.48
N CYS A 206 0.27 -17.48 7.95
CA CYS A 206 1.50 -17.85 7.27
C CYS A 206 2.62 -18.20 8.24
N THR A 207 2.99 -19.48 8.32
CA THR A 207 4.27 -19.87 8.93
C THR A 207 5.38 -19.88 7.89
N ARG A 208 6.63 -19.79 8.35
CA ARG A 208 7.82 -20.02 7.52
C ARG A 208 7.72 -21.32 6.70
N LYS A 209 7.24 -22.39 7.33
CA LYS A 209 7.12 -23.71 6.69
C LYS A 209 6.10 -23.68 5.55
N ASP A 210 5.01 -22.93 5.71
CA ASP A 210 3.95 -22.83 4.71
C ASP A 210 4.36 -21.96 3.52
N ALA A 211 5.09 -20.86 3.81
CA ALA A 211 5.66 -19.98 2.79
C ALA A 211 6.68 -20.71 1.91
N CYS A 212 7.50 -21.60 2.49
CA CYS A 212 8.47 -22.35 1.70
C CYS A 212 7.83 -23.40 0.77
N PRO A 213 8.44 -23.69 -0.40
CA PRO A 213 8.05 -24.82 -1.22
C PRO A 213 8.21 -26.14 -0.44
N PRO A 214 7.32 -27.13 -0.59
CA PRO A 214 7.46 -28.44 0.07
C PRO A 214 8.79 -29.14 -0.21
N SER A 215 9.37 -28.94 -1.41
CA SER A 215 10.67 -29.48 -1.80
C SER A 215 11.86 -28.75 -1.18
N LYS A 216 11.65 -27.57 -0.61
CA LYS A 216 12.68 -26.71 -0.01
C LYS A 216 12.16 -26.10 1.30
N PRO A 217 11.93 -26.90 2.36
CA PRO A 217 11.39 -26.40 3.64
C PRO A 217 12.32 -25.38 4.33
N SER A 218 13.60 -25.37 3.96
CA SER A 218 14.59 -24.35 4.36
C SER A 218 14.86 -23.38 3.21
N CYS A 219 13.80 -22.75 2.69
CA CYS A 219 13.93 -21.78 1.62
C CYS A 219 14.62 -20.49 2.09
N ALA A 220 15.10 -19.69 1.12
CA ALA A 220 15.72 -18.41 1.39
C ALA A 220 14.73 -17.46 2.07
N ILE A 221 15.23 -16.54 2.89
CA ILE A 221 14.40 -15.58 3.61
C ILE A 221 13.94 -14.52 2.61
N THR A 222 12.64 -14.24 2.64
CA THR A 222 12.04 -13.11 1.94
C THR A 222 11.73 -12.02 2.93
N GLY A 223 11.98 -10.78 2.54
CA GLY A 223 11.71 -9.62 3.38
C GLY A 223 10.86 -8.61 2.65
N ALA A 224 10.02 -7.89 3.38
CA ALA A 224 9.28 -6.77 2.81
C ALA A 224 10.22 -5.58 2.56
N HIS A 225 9.91 -4.78 1.54
CA HIS A 225 10.60 -3.52 1.30
C HIS A 225 10.21 -2.49 2.36
N GLY A 226 11.18 -2.04 3.17
CA GLY A 226 10.93 -1.14 4.30
C GLY A 226 10.18 0.13 3.94
N GLY A 227 10.62 0.80 2.88
CA GLY A 227 9.99 2.04 2.43
C GLY A 227 8.61 1.85 1.81
N ALA A 228 8.28 0.63 1.34
CA ALA A 228 6.90 0.32 0.96
C ALA A 228 5.98 0.18 2.18
N GLY A 229 6.53 -0.01 3.37
CA GLY A 229 5.77 -0.27 4.57
C GLY A 229 5.27 -1.71 4.69
N MET A 230 4.88 -2.05 5.91
CA MET A 230 4.38 -3.34 6.34
C MET A 230 3.19 -3.12 7.27
N ILE A 231 2.29 -4.08 7.34
CA ILE A 231 1.21 -4.08 8.33
C ILE A 231 1.34 -5.31 9.21
N PHE A 232 1.35 -5.10 10.53
CA PHE A 232 1.38 -6.16 11.53
C PHE A 232 0.07 -6.21 12.29
N SER A 233 -0.50 -7.39 12.40
CA SER A 233 -1.62 -7.68 13.29
C SER A 233 -1.21 -7.63 14.76
N VAL A 234 -2.14 -7.29 15.65
CA VAL A 234 -1.90 -7.41 17.10
C VAL A 234 -1.63 -8.87 17.51
N GLY A 235 -2.25 -9.84 16.83
CA GLY A 235 -1.99 -11.27 17.02
C GLY A 235 -0.53 -11.65 16.78
N LEU A 236 0.15 -11.02 15.81
CA LEU A 236 1.57 -11.23 15.54
C LEU A 236 2.44 -10.61 16.63
N MET A 237 2.12 -9.38 17.03
CA MET A 237 2.95 -8.65 17.98
C MET A 237 2.89 -9.25 19.39
N ARG A 238 1.83 -9.97 19.74
CA ARG A 238 1.70 -10.71 21.02
C ARG A 238 2.62 -11.92 21.14
N GLN A 239 3.22 -12.39 20.04
CA GLN A 239 4.02 -13.61 20.06
C GLN A 239 5.27 -13.38 20.92
N LEU A 240 5.53 -14.27 21.88
CA LEU A 240 6.63 -14.11 22.84
C LEU A 240 8.01 -14.02 22.17
N ASP A 241 8.19 -14.78 21.09
CA ASP A 241 9.40 -14.77 20.24
C ASP A 241 9.58 -13.46 19.46
N LEU A 242 8.58 -12.57 19.50
CA LEU A 242 8.57 -11.23 18.93
C LEU A 242 8.39 -10.14 20.00
N SER A 243 8.60 -10.47 21.28
CA SER A 243 8.71 -9.45 22.33
C SER A 243 9.87 -8.48 22.04
N TYR A 244 9.85 -7.29 22.64
CA TYR A 244 10.92 -6.29 22.47
C TYR A 244 12.31 -6.88 22.72
N ASP A 245 12.48 -7.63 23.81
CA ASP A 245 13.77 -8.22 24.17
C ASP A 245 14.17 -9.36 23.22
N ALA A 246 13.21 -10.19 22.78
CA ALA A 246 13.47 -11.25 21.80
C ALA A 246 13.86 -10.69 20.42
N ALA A 247 13.17 -9.65 19.97
CA ALA A 247 13.49 -8.94 18.74
C ALA A 247 14.88 -8.28 18.83
N LEU A 248 15.17 -7.58 19.93
CA LEU A 248 16.49 -6.98 20.16
C LEU A 248 17.60 -8.02 20.15
N ALA A 249 17.41 -9.15 20.83
CA ALA A 249 18.37 -10.26 20.84
C ALA A 249 18.57 -10.83 19.42
N CYS A 250 17.48 -11.11 18.70
CA CYS A 250 17.54 -11.60 17.33
C CYS A 250 18.30 -10.64 16.39
N MET A 251 18.02 -9.34 16.46
CA MET A 251 18.68 -8.34 15.64
C MET A 251 20.16 -8.20 15.99
N ASN A 252 20.52 -8.29 17.27
CA ASN A 252 21.90 -8.33 17.73
C ASN A 252 22.68 -9.56 17.26
N ASP A 253 22.02 -10.61 16.79
CA ASP A 253 22.63 -11.80 16.19
C ASP A 253 22.71 -11.74 14.66
N LEU A 254 22.16 -10.69 14.05
CA LEU A 254 22.18 -10.47 12.61
C LEU A 254 23.28 -9.48 12.24
N ARG A 255 23.94 -9.69 11.09
CA ARG A 255 24.94 -8.77 10.55
C ARG A 255 24.71 -8.59 9.05
N HIS A 256 25.18 -7.45 8.54
CA HIS A 256 25.19 -7.16 7.10
C HIS A 256 23.81 -7.17 6.43
N CYS A 257 22.76 -6.83 7.16
CA CYS A 257 21.46 -6.60 6.55
C CYS A 257 21.50 -5.36 5.63
N SER A 258 20.69 -5.36 4.57
CA SER A 258 20.62 -4.24 3.61
C SER A 258 19.96 -2.98 4.19
N GLY A 259 19.18 -3.14 5.26
CA GLY A 259 18.36 -2.11 5.90
C GLY A 259 17.67 -2.64 7.16
N GLY A 260 16.87 -1.79 7.81
CA GLY A 260 16.07 -2.19 8.98
C GLY A 260 14.96 -3.19 8.63
N ASP A 261 14.44 -3.13 7.42
CA ASP A 261 13.46 -4.07 6.86
C ASP A 261 13.99 -5.50 6.74
N CYS A 262 15.26 -5.65 6.35
CA CYS A 262 15.97 -6.93 6.39
C CYS A 262 16.02 -7.49 7.82
N LEU A 263 16.36 -6.66 8.82
CA LEU A 263 16.43 -7.08 10.22
C LEU A 263 15.06 -7.56 10.73
N VAL A 264 14.00 -6.77 10.51
CA VAL A 264 12.63 -7.13 10.91
C VAL A 264 12.21 -8.44 10.23
N SER A 265 12.39 -8.54 8.92
CA SER A 265 11.98 -9.72 8.15
C SER A 265 12.73 -10.98 8.58
N GLN A 266 14.04 -10.89 8.82
CA GLN A 266 14.86 -11.98 9.32
C GLN A 266 14.38 -12.45 10.70
N CYS A 267 14.03 -11.53 11.60
CA CYS A 267 13.55 -11.89 12.92
C CYS A 267 12.14 -12.48 12.92
N LEU A 268 11.21 -11.97 12.11
CA LEU A 268 9.92 -12.62 11.87
C LEU A 268 10.11 -14.06 11.37
N TRP A 269 11.00 -14.24 10.40
CA TRP A 269 11.28 -15.55 9.81
C TRP A 269 11.94 -16.53 10.78
N ARG A 270 12.86 -16.05 11.62
CA ARG A 270 13.50 -16.83 12.71
C ARG A 270 12.50 -17.22 13.79
N ALA A 271 11.54 -16.35 14.09
CA ALA A 271 10.41 -16.62 14.99
C ALA A 271 9.33 -17.53 14.35
N GLY A 272 9.49 -17.92 13.07
CA GLY A 272 8.62 -18.89 12.40
C GLY A 272 7.46 -18.27 11.60
N TYR A 273 7.43 -16.96 11.43
CA TYR A 273 6.37 -16.23 10.71
C TYR A 273 6.83 -15.82 9.31
N GLY A 274 5.97 -16.04 8.32
CA GLY A 274 6.17 -15.58 6.95
C GLY A 274 5.27 -14.40 6.60
N PHE A 275 5.63 -13.66 5.56
CA PHE A 275 4.74 -12.62 5.02
C PHE A 275 3.54 -13.25 4.30
N THR A 276 2.37 -12.64 4.50
CA THR A 276 1.15 -12.93 3.77
C THR A 276 0.94 -11.86 2.71
N ASP A 277 0.87 -12.29 1.46
CA ASP A 277 0.45 -11.46 0.34
C ASP A 277 -1.06 -11.18 0.47
N PRO A 278 -1.52 -9.94 0.32
CA PRO A 278 -2.94 -9.64 0.18
C PRO A 278 -3.66 -10.43 -0.92
N GLY A 279 -2.94 -10.90 -1.94
CA GLY A 279 -3.46 -11.65 -3.07
C GLY A 279 -4.21 -10.80 -4.10
N PHE A 280 -4.31 -9.49 -3.90
CA PHE A 280 -5.00 -8.59 -4.83
C PHE A 280 -4.30 -8.55 -6.20
N SER A 281 -3.00 -8.28 -6.22
CA SER A 281 -2.19 -8.25 -7.44
C SER A 281 -2.27 -9.56 -8.23
N LEU A 282 -2.37 -10.68 -7.52
CA LEU A 282 -2.40 -12.03 -8.07
C LEU A 282 -3.70 -12.37 -8.84
N GLN A 283 -4.71 -11.51 -8.77
CA GLN A 283 -5.96 -11.69 -9.53
C GLN A 283 -5.89 -11.13 -10.96
N TYR A 284 -4.78 -10.47 -11.32
CA TYR A 284 -4.64 -9.76 -12.59
C TYR A 284 -3.57 -10.35 -13.50
N THR A 285 -3.77 -10.28 -14.81
CA THR A 285 -2.81 -10.79 -15.80
C THR A 285 -1.48 -10.03 -15.78
N GLN A 286 -1.49 -8.77 -15.35
CA GLN A 286 -0.32 -7.91 -15.16
C GLN A 286 -0.16 -7.58 -13.66
N PRO A 287 0.21 -8.56 -12.82
CA PRO A 287 0.21 -8.41 -11.36
C PRO A 287 1.03 -7.23 -10.83
N TYR A 288 2.14 -6.90 -11.48
CA TYR A 288 3.01 -5.78 -11.09
C TYR A 288 2.30 -4.42 -11.13
N ASP A 289 1.32 -4.26 -12.01
CA ASP A 289 0.51 -3.03 -12.12
C ASP A 289 -0.49 -2.88 -10.97
N HIS A 290 -0.69 -3.95 -10.18
CA HIS A 290 -1.70 -4.04 -9.12
C HIS A 290 -1.10 -4.32 -7.73
N VAL A 291 0.21 -4.18 -7.57
CA VAL A 291 0.86 -4.21 -6.25
C VAL A 291 0.22 -3.14 -5.35
N LEU A 292 -0.10 -3.48 -4.11
CA LEU A 292 -0.77 -2.58 -3.17
C LEU A 292 0.22 -1.69 -2.43
N PHE A 293 1.41 -2.21 -2.11
CA PHE A 293 2.42 -1.52 -1.32
C PHE A 293 3.51 -0.89 -2.22
N ASP A 294 3.63 0.45 -2.26
CA ASP A 294 4.57 1.20 -3.14
C ASP A 294 4.63 0.64 -4.57
N ASN A 295 3.47 0.63 -5.25
CA ASN A 295 3.36 0.16 -6.63
C ASN A 295 4.30 0.94 -7.56
N MET A 296 5.36 0.29 -8.02
CA MET A 296 6.39 0.95 -8.82
C MET A 296 5.93 1.24 -10.26
N GLU A 297 5.14 0.34 -10.86
CA GLU A 297 4.65 0.49 -12.24
C GLU A 297 3.55 1.55 -12.34
N ALA A 298 2.71 1.63 -11.32
CA ALA A 298 1.58 2.55 -11.25
C ALA A 298 1.90 3.83 -10.45
N ARG A 299 3.18 4.04 -10.08
CA ARG A 299 3.64 5.13 -9.23
C ARG A 299 3.27 6.51 -9.76
N TRP A 300 3.22 6.66 -11.07
CA TRP A 300 2.93 7.94 -11.72
C TRP A 300 1.50 8.42 -11.46
N PHE A 301 0.51 7.51 -11.44
CA PHE A 301 -0.85 7.84 -11.03
C PHE A 301 -0.88 8.30 -9.58
N LEU A 302 -0.11 7.63 -8.73
CA LEU A 302 -0.07 7.93 -7.31
C LEU A 302 0.70 9.21 -6.99
N LYS A 303 1.54 9.77 -7.87
CA LYS A 303 2.22 11.06 -7.59
C LYS A 303 1.25 12.24 -7.58
N SER A 304 0.24 12.22 -8.45
CA SER A 304 -0.78 13.25 -8.60
C SER A 304 -2.14 12.61 -8.94
N PRO A 305 -2.78 11.90 -8.00
CA PRO A 305 -3.97 11.10 -8.29
C PRO A 305 -5.17 11.94 -8.74
N ILE A 306 -5.44 13.09 -8.11
CA ILE A 306 -6.57 13.95 -8.52
C ILE A 306 -6.36 14.55 -9.92
N GLU A 307 -5.13 14.96 -10.23
CA GLU A 307 -4.78 15.50 -11.55
C GLU A 307 -4.94 14.44 -12.64
N SER A 308 -4.45 13.21 -12.38
CA SER A 308 -4.60 12.09 -13.31
C SER A 308 -6.07 11.84 -13.67
N ILE A 309 -6.97 11.94 -12.69
CA ILE A 309 -8.41 11.75 -12.91
C ILE A 309 -9.04 12.95 -13.63
N THR A 310 -8.75 14.18 -13.19
CA THR A 310 -9.41 15.39 -13.70
C THR A 310 -8.97 15.78 -15.10
N MET A 311 -7.75 15.45 -15.50
CA MET A 311 -7.26 15.63 -16.87
C MET A 311 -7.79 14.57 -17.87
N GLY A 312 -8.59 13.59 -17.42
CA GLY A 312 -9.14 12.55 -18.29
C GLY A 312 -8.17 11.43 -18.67
N ASN A 313 -6.93 11.48 -18.20
CA ASN A 313 -5.89 10.47 -18.48
C ASN A 313 -5.98 9.22 -17.60
N CYS A 314 -6.93 9.15 -16.66
CA CYS A 314 -7.11 8.02 -15.75
C CYS A 314 -8.10 6.98 -16.29
N GLY A 315 -7.55 5.97 -16.98
CA GLY A 315 -8.28 4.78 -17.43
C GLY A 315 -8.68 3.82 -16.27
N PRO A 316 -9.07 2.58 -16.59
CA PRO A 316 -9.45 1.60 -15.57
C PRO A 316 -8.33 1.22 -14.60
N LEU A 317 -7.09 1.01 -15.09
CA LEU A 317 -5.93 0.65 -14.27
C LEU A 317 -5.60 1.74 -13.24
N CYS A 318 -5.28 2.95 -13.71
CA CYS A 318 -5.89 4.19 -13.24
C CYS A 318 -6.55 4.17 -11.86
N ARG A 319 -7.87 4.09 -11.99
CA ARG A 319 -8.83 4.17 -10.91
C ARG A 319 -8.66 3.02 -9.94
N ASN A 320 -8.38 1.82 -10.45
CA ASN A 320 -8.15 0.63 -9.64
C ASN A 320 -6.97 0.83 -8.68
N VAL A 321 -5.84 1.33 -9.18
CA VAL A 321 -4.64 1.61 -8.37
C VAL A 321 -4.94 2.67 -7.32
N ILE A 322 -5.55 3.79 -7.69
CA ILE A 322 -5.91 4.85 -6.73
C ILE A 322 -6.84 4.29 -5.64
N GLN A 323 -7.84 3.49 -6.00
CA GLN A 323 -8.80 2.95 -5.04
C GLN A 323 -8.21 1.94 -4.06
N HIS A 324 -7.21 1.17 -4.47
CA HIS A 324 -6.71 0.04 -3.68
C HIS A 324 -5.30 0.25 -3.11
N ALA A 325 -4.57 1.28 -3.54
CA ALA A 325 -3.23 1.56 -3.03
C ALA A 325 -3.23 1.61 -1.49
N VAL A 326 -2.30 0.89 -0.89
CA VAL A 326 -2.15 0.79 0.58
C VAL A 326 -1.09 1.75 1.07
N SER A 327 0.01 1.87 0.33
CA SER A 327 1.14 2.72 0.74
C SER A 327 1.93 3.27 -0.45
N TYR A 328 2.73 4.29 -0.15
CA TYR A 328 3.63 4.92 -1.10
C TYR A 328 4.94 5.32 -0.43
N HIS A 329 6.07 4.90 -1.00
CA HIS A 329 7.39 5.27 -0.50
C HIS A 329 7.82 6.60 -1.13
N VAL A 330 7.90 7.70 -0.38
CA VAL A 330 8.27 9.01 -0.96
C VAL A 330 9.74 9.08 -1.38
N ARG A 331 10.62 8.30 -0.75
CA ARG A 331 12.08 8.36 -0.96
C ARG A 331 12.58 9.78 -0.68
N GLY A 332 12.41 10.25 0.56
CA GLY A 332 12.70 11.61 0.99
C GLY A 332 14.13 12.06 0.68
N LYS A 333 15.10 11.14 0.65
CA LYS A 333 16.49 11.40 0.22
C LYS A 333 16.63 11.80 -1.25
N SER A 334 15.63 11.54 -2.09
CA SER A 334 15.61 11.93 -3.51
C SER A 334 15.15 13.38 -3.72
N PHE A 335 14.73 14.09 -2.66
CA PHE A 335 14.36 15.50 -2.73
C PHE A 335 15.55 16.39 -2.38
N PRO A 336 15.59 17.65 -2.88
CA PRO A 336 16.65 18.60 -2.53
C PRO A 336 16.73 18.93 -1.03
N SER A 337 15.65 18.71 -0.28
CA SER A 337 15.63 18.80 1.18
C SER A 337 14.48 17.97 1.75
N PHE A 338 14.63 17.55 3.01
CA PHE A 338 13.56 16.84 3.71
C PHE A 338 12.31 17.69 3.92
N ALA A 339 12.43 19.03 4.00
CA ALA A 339 11.27 19.92 4.02
C ALA A 339 10.46 19.85 2.70
N LYS A 340 11.13 19.75 1.54
CA LYS A 340 10.45 19.56 0.26
C LYS A 340 9.79 18.19 0.16
N ALA A 341 10.45 17.14 0.65
CA ALA A 341 9.84 15.81 0.73
C ALA A 341 8.60 15.81 1.64
N ALA A 342 8.66 16.45 2.82
CA ALA A 342 7.52 16.57 3.72
C ALA A 342 6.37 17.37 3.10
N ALA A 343 6.65 18.44 2.36
CA ALA A 343 5.62 19.18 1.62
C ALA A 343 4.98 18.33 0.52
N PHE A 344 5.79 17.55 -0.21
CA PHE A 344 5.28 16.58 -1.18
C PHE A 344 4.40 15.51 -0.53
N MET A 345 4.80 14.99 0.64
CA MET A 345 4.02 14.01 1.42
C MET A 345 2.63 14.54 1.80
N TYR A 346 2.59 15.78 2.28
CA TYR A 346 1.34 16.46 2.59
C TYR A 346 0.46 16.59 1.34
N GLY A 347 1.00 17.17 0.26
CA GLY A 347 0.25 17.36 -1.00
C GLY A 347 -0.24 16.05 -1.62
N LEU A 348 0.56 14.99 -1.55
CA LEU A 348 0.19 13.66 -2.00
C LEU A 348 -1.00 13.10 -1.19
N THR A 349 -0.97 13.21 0.13
CA THR A 349 -2.07 12.73 0.99
C THR A 349 -3.38 13.45 0.69
N GLU A 350 -3.35 14.78 0.60
CA GLU A 350 -4.53 15.59 0.28
C GLU A 350 -5.06 15.30 -1.14
N SER A 351 -4.16 15.19 -2.11
CA SER A 351 -4.48 14.84 -3.50
C SER A 351 -5.13 13.46 -3.60
N TYR A 352 -4.65 12.49 -2.83
CA TYR A 352 -5.23 11.15 -2.76
C TYR A 352 -6.65 11.19 -2.15
N GLY A 353 -6.85 11.91 -1.05
CA GLY A 353 -8.18 12.09 -0.44
C GLY A 353 -9.18 12.66 -1.44
N ALA A 354 -8.81 13.76 -2.10
CA ALA A 354 -9.64 14.38 -3.13
C ALA A 354 -9.94 13.43 -4.31
N ALA A 355 -8.96 12.64 -4.74
CA ALA A 355 -9.14 11.64 -5.79
C ALA A 355 -10.18 10.58 -5.42
N ILE A 356 -10.15 10.06 -4.19
CA ILE A 356 -11.12 9.07 -3.70
C ILE A 356 -12.53 9.66 -3.67
N GLU A 357 -12.71 10.86 -3.13
CA GLU A 357 -14.01 11.54 -3.10
C GLU A 357 -14.56 11.78 -4.51
N PHE A 358 -13.70 12.21 -5.44
CA PHE A 358 -14.09 12.46 -6.82
C PHE A 358 -14.51 11.18 -7.54
N LEU A 359 -13.80 10.07 -7.34
CA LEU A 359 -14.19 8.76 -7.88
C LEU A 359 -15.55 8.30 -7.33
N ALA A 360 -15.81 8.51 -6.05
CA ALA A 360 -17.10 8.20 -5.44
C ALA A 360 -18.24 9.04 -6.05
N LEU A 361 -18.02 10.33 -6.29
CA LEU A 361 -18.99 11.21 -6.95
C LEU A 361 -19.29 10.76 -8.40
N GLN A 362 -18.28 10.32 -9.14
CA GLN A 362 -18.48 9.81 -10.50
C GLN A 362 -19.32 8.51 -10.52
N ALA A 363 -19.10 7.62 -9.55
CA ALA A 363 -19.89 6.41 -9.41
C ALA A 363 -21.37 6.70 -9.10
N ASP A 364 -21.67 7.69 -8.24
CA ASP A 364 -23.04 8.11 -7.94
C ASP A 364 -23.74 8.77 -9.14
N ARG A 365 -23.02 9.56 -9.96
CA ARG A 365 -23.61 10.12 -11.18
C ARG A 365 -23.96 9.04 -12.21
N GLY A 366 -23.10 8.03 -12.33
CA GLY A 366 -23.36 6.88 -13.21
C GLY A 366 -24.63 6.15 -12.83
N SER A 367 -24.88 5.92 -11.54
CA SER A 367 -26.09 5.23 -11.08
C SER A 367 -27.36 6.05 -11.31
N ARG A 368 -27.32 7.36 -11.09
CA ARG A 368 -28.47 8.26 -11.34
C ARG A 368 -28.81 8.41 -12.83
N GLY A 369 -27.79 8.51 -13.69
CA GLY A 369 -27.98 8.60 -15.13
C GLY A 369 -28.70 7.38 -15.71
N VAL A 370 -28.36 6.18 -15.22
CA VAL A 370 -29.05 4.94 -15.61
C VAL A 370 -30.47 4.89 -15.07
N ALA A 371 -30.71 5.29 -13.82
CA ALA A 371 -32.06 5.30 -13.24
C ALA A 371 -33.01 6.25 -14.00
N ALA A 372 -32.50 7.42 -14.43
CA ALA A 372 -33.27 8.37 -15.24
C ALA A 372 -33.59 7.84 -16.65
N ALA A 373 -32.68 7.06 -17.27
CA ALA A 373 -32.92 6.46 -18.57
C ALA A 373 -33.93 5.30 -18.52
N VAL A 374 -33.94 4.50 -17.44
CA VAL A 374 -34.86 3.37 -17.27
C VAL A 374 -36.28 3.84 -16.88
N GLY A 375 -36.41 4.98 -16.22
CA GLY A 375 -37.72 5.54 -15.82
C GLY A 375 -38.48 6.30 -16.91
N GLY A 376 -37.95 6.40 -18.14
CA GLY A 376 -38.51 7.24 -19.22
C GLY A 376 -39.31 6.51 -20.30
N GLU A 377 -39.53 5.19 -20.20
CA GLU A 377 -40.20 4.40 -21.25
C GLU A 377 -41.68 4.04 -20.98
N GLU A 378 -42.26 4.48 -19.86
CA GLU A 378 -43.70 4.29 -19.57
C GLU A 378 -44.41 5.63 -19.37
N GLU A 379 -44.60 6.40 -20.44
CA GLU A 379 -45.83 7.20 -20.63
C GLU A 379 -45.92 7.59 -22.11
N GLY A 380 -46.95 7.07 -22.78
CA GLY A 380 -47.14 7.22 -24.21
C GLY A 380 -47.56 8.61 -24.66
N GLY A 381 -47.69 8.76 -25.98
CA GLY A 381 -48.43 9.88 -26.57
C GLY A 381 -47.74 10.54 -27.76
N GLU A 382 -48.15 10.11 -28.94
CA GLU A 382 -48.36 10.88 -30.18
C GLU A 382 -47.76 12.30 -30.30
N GLY A 383 -46.95 12.47 -31.35
CA GLY A 383 -47.08 13.60 -32.27
C GLY A 383 -46.00 14.68 -32.21
N GLY A 384 -45.31 14.89 -33.34
CA GLY A 384 -44.62 16.16 -33.60
C GLY A 384 -43.34 16.04 -34.44
N ALA A 385 -43.46 16.25 -35.74
CA ALA A 385 -42.35 16.38 -36.68
C ALA A 385 -41.75 17.80 -36.67
N GLY A 386 -40.42 17.88 -36.72
CA GLY A 386 -39.62 19.09 -37.01
C GLY A 386 -38.27 19.02 -36.28
N GLY A 387 -37.08 19.19 -36.87
CA GLY A 387 -36.66 19.80 -38.13
C GLY A 387 -35.62 20.89 -37.82
N GLY A 388 -34.32 20.62 -38.05
CA GLY A 388 -33.22 21.62 -38.01
C GLY A 388 -31.98 21.14 -37.21
N THR A 389 -30.91 20.62 -37.82
CA THR A 389 -29.76 21.23 -38.55
C THR A 389 -28.69 21.92 -37.68
N ASN A 390 -27.57 21.20 -37.54
CA ASN A 390 -26.13 21.56 -37.56
C ASN A 390 -25.64 22.95 -37.14
N GLY A 391 -24.55 22.93 -36.36
CA GLY A 391 -23.59 24.03 -36.23
C GLY A 391 -22.24 23.51 -35.72
N ASP A 392 -21.34 23.20 -36.66
CA ASP A 392 -19.94 22.85 -36.43
C ASP A 392 -19.14 24.06 -35.94
N GLY A 393 -18.21 23.84 -35.00
CA GLY A 393 -17.28 24.86 -34.50
C GLY A 393 -15.92 24.26 -34.17
N LEU A 394 -15.03 24.26 -35.17
CA LEU A 394 -13.60 23.99 -35.03
C LEU A 394 -12.92 25.08 -34.19
N TRP A 395 -12.03 24.67 -33.28
CA TRP A 395 -10.96 25.52 -32.75
C TRP A 395 -9.63 24.76 -32.89
N GLU A 396 -8.73 25.33 -33.69
CA GLU A 396 -7.32 24.96 -33.78
C GLU A 396 -6.59 25.53 -32.56
N ALA A 397 -5.73 24.71 -31.94
CA ALA A 397 -4.82 25.14 -30.87
C ALA A 397 -3.38 25.00 -31.39
N GLU A 398 -2.63 26.10 -31.36
CA GLU A 398 -1.18 26.14 -31.49
C GLU A 398 -0.54 25.85 -30.13
N GLU A 399 0.35 24.85 -30.07
CA GLU A 399 1.30 24.63 -28.97
C GLU A 399 2.72 24.81 -29.51
N GLU A 400 3.44 25.80 -29.00
CA GLU A 400 4.88 25.98 -29.21
C GLU A 400 5.66 25.40 -28.01
N GLU A 401 6.56 24.47 -28.30
CA GLU A 401 7.53 23.85 -27.39
C GLU A 401 8.52 24.87 -26.83
N GLY A 402 8.70 24.88 -25.51
CA GLY A 402 9.82 25.54 -24.83
C GLY A 402 10.63 24.53 -24.00
N LYS A 403 11.66 23.92 -24.62
CA LYS A 403 12.69 23.12 -23.95
C LYS A 403 13.62 24.03 -23.14
N GLY A 404 13.69 23.81 -21.83
CA GLY A 404 14.61 24.47 -20.91
C GLY A 404 15.47 23.43 -20.17
N THR A 405 16.76 23.49 -20.42
CA THR A 405 17.86 22.59 -20.02
C THR A 405 18.17 22.53 -18.53
N ASP A 406 18.54 21.33 -18.10
CA ASP A 406 19.64 20.93 -17.19
C ASP A 406 19.98 21.79 -15.96
N LEU A 407 19.77 21.18 -14.78
CA LEU A 407 20.71 21.19 -13.65
C LEU A 407 20.73 19.81 -12.97
#